data_AF-A0A9W8R0P2-F1
#
_entry.id   AF-A0A9W8R0P2-F1
#
_cell.length_a   1.000
_cell.length_b   1.000
_cell.length_c   1.000
_cell.angle_alpha   90.00
_cell.angle_beta   90.00
_cell.angle_gamma   90.00
#
_symmetry.space_group_name_H-M   'P 1'
#
loop_
_entity.id
_entity.type
_entity.pdbx_description
1 polymer ?
#
loop_
_entity_poly.entity_id
_entity_poly.type
_entity_poly.pdbx_seq_one_letter_code
_entity_poly.pdbx_strand_id
1 'polypeptide(L)'
;MAPKVWTRNAPAGAALDKVQEAIRNRGPSVPIPKPTSDLNELKADSDSFTLASFTTEDAFELGNLLYARLYPFAVEGKPTVISISLANSSQVIYQSVTGPGVTPDNESWVRRKRNTVLRFGSSTWYMHNKFKGDEVKFAAKFAISDSHKGDYAIHGGAIPIRVQGVEGIVAIVIVSGLKQDEDHGVIADVIKNNWE
;
A
#
# COMPACT_ATOMS: atom_id res chain seq x y z
N MET A 1 -19.40 -9.34 -11.93
CA MET A 1 -18.22 -10.17 -12.26
C MET A 1 -17.57 -10.59 -10.95
N ALA A 2 -17.14 -11.84 -10.82
CA ALA A 2 -16.37 -12.26 -9.65
C ALA A 2 -15.05 -11.48 -9.60
N PRO A 3 -14.56 -11.07 -8.41
CA PRO A 3 -13.28 -10.38 -8.31
C PRO A 3 -12.16 -11.30 -8.81
N LYS A 4 -11.17 -10.72 -9.51
CA LYS A 4 -9.95 -11.45 -9.88
C LYS A 4 -9.25 -11.94 -8.61
N VAL A 5 -8.90 -13.22 -8.57
CA VAL A 5 -8.15 -13.84 -7.49
C VAL A 5 -6.70 -13.97 -7.93
N TRP A 6 -5.79 -13.46 -7.11
CA TRP A 6 -4.38 -13.33 -7.42
C TRP A 6 -3.56 -14.37 -6.64
N THR A 7 -2.68 -15.10 -7.32
CA THR A 7 -1.84 -16.15 -6.71
C THR A 7 -0.36 -15.78 -6.83
N ARG A 8 0.40 -15.90 -5.74
CA ARG A 8 1.83 -15.56 -5.73
C ARG A 8 2.57 -16.43 -6.77
N ASN A 9 3.35 -15.80 -7.66
CA ASN A 9 4.03 -16.51 -8.75
C ASN A 9 5.42 -17.04 -8.37
N ALA A 10 5.98 -16.57 -7.25
CA ALA A 10 7.31 -16.94 -6.75
C ALA A 10 7.24 -17.66 -5.40
N PRO A 11 8.20 -18.54 -5.09
CA PRO A 11 8.35 -19.10 -3.75
C PRO A 11 8.81 -18.04 -2.75
N ALA A 12 8.54 -18.27 -1.46
CA ALA A 12 9.01 -17.38 -0.40
C ALA A 12 10.54 -17.24 -0.44
N GLY A 13 11.02 -16.00 -0.37
CA GLY A 13 12.45 -15.67 -0.32
C GLY A 13 13.03 -15.17 -1.64
N ALA A 14 12.33 -15.36 -2.78
CA ALA A 14 12.78 -14.85 -4.08
C ALA A 14 12.94 -13.31 -4.08
N ALA A 15 12.13 -12.59 -3.31
CA ALA A 15 12.22 -11.15 -3.17
C ALA A 15 13.53 -10.67 -2.52
N LEU A 16 14.19 -11.50 -1.70
CA LEU A 16 15.46 -11.12 -1.10
C LEU A 16 16.56 -10.99 -2.15
N ASP A 17 16.54 -11.84 -3.18
CA ASP A 17 17.48 -11.73 -4.30
C ASP A 17 17.28 -10.41 -5.04
N LYS A 18 16.02 -9.97 -5.20
CA LYS A 18 15.70 -8.65 -5.79
C LYS A 18 16.19 -7.49 -4.93
N VAL A 19 16.09 -7.59 -3.61
CA VAL A 19 16.65 -6.60 -2.69
C VAL A 19 18.17 -6.52 -2.83
N GLN A 20 18.86 -7.67 -2.83
CA GLN A 20 20.31 -7.72 -3.01
C GLN A 20 20.74 -7.14 -4.36
N GLU A 21 20.02 -7.48 -5.43
CA GLU A 21 20.26 -6.96 -6.78
C GLU A 21 20.11 -5.44 -6.84
N ALA A 22 19.02 -4.89 -6.29
CA ALA A 22 18.78 -3.44 -6.26
C ALA A 22 19.87 -2.69 -5.48
N ILE A 23 20.32 -3.24 -4.35
CA ILE A 23 21.38 -2.66 -3.52
C ILE A 23 22.74 -2.68 -4.24
N ARG A 24 23.08 -3.79 -4.91
CA ARG A 24 24.36 -3.96 -5.63
C ARG A 24 24.43 -3.09 -6.88
N ASN A 25 23.35 -3.05 -7.67
CA ASN A 25 23.38 -2.47 -9.00
C ASN A 25 23.00 -0.99 -9.05
N ARG A 26 22.49 -0.40 -7.96
CA ARG A 26 22.16 1.04 -7.76
C ARG A 26 21.70 1.77 -9.04
N GLY A 27 20.85 1.11 -9.81
CA GLY A 27 20.34 1.65 -11.06
C GLY A 27 19.41 2.85 -10.80
N PRO A 28 19.11 3.65 -11.84
CA PRO A 28 18.15 4.75 -11.72
C PRO A 28 16.76 4.23 -11.37
N SER A 29 15.95 5.07 -10.73
CA SER A 29 14.55 4.75 -10.46
C SER A 29 13.77 4.61 -11.77
N VAL A 30 12.98 3.54 -11.85
CA VAL A 30 12.06 3.33 -12.98
C VAL A 30 10.73 4.00 -12.63
N PRO A 31 10.12 4.80 -13.54
CA PRO A 31 8.83 5.46 -13.29
C PRO A 31 7.76 4.49 -12.77
N ILE A 32 6.99 4.95 -11.77
CA ILE A 32 5.85 4.18 -11.24
C ILE A 32 4.64 4.46 -12.13
N PRO A 33 3.93 3.42 -12.62
CA PRO A 33 2.69 3.60 -13.37
C PRO A 33 1.67 4.38 -12.55
N LYS A 34 1.12 5.44 -13.13
CA LYS A 34 0.12 6.27 -12.45
C LYS A 34 -1.21 5.50 -12.37
N PRO A 35 -1.79 5.33 -11.17
CA PRO A 35 -3.11 4.73 -11.04
C PRO A 35 -4.19 5.63 -11.63
N THR A 36 -5.26 5.03 -12.16
CA THR A 36 -6.43 5.78 -12.63
C THR A 36 -7.08 6.58 -11.49
N SER A 37 -7.68 7.70 -11.86
CA SER A 37 -8.50 8.54 -10.98
C SER A 37 -10.00 8.31 -11.18
N ASP A 38 -10.40 7.55 -12.21
CA ASP A 38 -11.79 7.15 -12.38
C ASP A 38 -12.19 6.14 -11.30
N LEU A 39 -13.33 6.37 -10.65
CA LEU A 39 -13.74 5.57 -9.50
C LEU A 39 -14.14 4.14 -9.89
N ASN A 40 -14.69 3.94 -11.08
CA ASN A 40 -15.12 2.62 -11.53
C ASN A 40 -13.90 1.79 -11.96
N GLU A 41 -13.00 2.40 -12.73
CA GLU A 41 -11.74 1.76 -13.11
C GLU A 41 -10.91 1.43 -11.87
N LEU A 42 -10.76 2.37 -10.94
CA LEU A 42 -10.00 2.14 -9.71
C LEU A 42 -10.61 1.03 -8.86
N LYS A 43 -11.94 0.97 -8.78
CA LYS A 43 -12.65 -0.10 -8.06
C LYS A 43 -12.37 -1.48 -8.65
N ALA A 44 -12.24 -1.57 -9.97
CA ALA A 44 -11.95 -2.81 -10.69
C ALA A 44 -10.45 -3.18 -10.68
N ASP A 45 -9.58 -2.18 -10.58
CA ASP A 45 -8.14 -2.33 -10.83
C ASP A 45 -7.29 -2.43 -9.56
N SER A 46 -7.38 -1.44 -8.66
CA SER A 46 -6.43 -1.29 -7.54
C SER A 46 -7.00 -0.64 -6.29
N ASP A 47 -8.33 -0.62 -6.10
CA ASP A 47 -8.94 -0.30 -4.81
C ASP A 47 -8.64 -1.38 -3.75
N SER A 48 -8.46 -2.62 -4.21
CA SER A 48 -8.09 -3.75 -3.38
C SER A 48 -7.61 -4.93 -4.20
N PHE A 49 -6.87 -5.84 -3.57
CA PHE A 49 -6.51 -7.13 -4.18
C PHE A 49 -7.13 -8.29 -3.40
N THR A 50 -7.76 -9.23 -4.12
CA THR A 50 -8.23 -10.49 -3.55
C THR A 50 -7.23 -11.58 -3.91
N LEU A 51 -6.58 -12.17 -2.91
CA LEU A 51 -5.55 -13.20 -3.12
C LEU A 51 -6.12 -14.60 -2.86
N ALA A 52 -5.47 -15.63 -3.39
CA ALA A 52 -5.78 -17.03 -3.06
C ALA A 52 -5.43 -17.36 -1.60
N SER A 53 -4.36 -16.77 -1.08
CA SER A 53 -3.93 -16.87 0.32
C SER A 53 -3.20 -15.59 0.75
N PHE A 54 -3.12 -15.35 2.05
CA PHE A 54 -2.23 -14.34 2.60
C PHE A 54 -1.69 -14.79 3.96
N THR A 55 -0.38 -14.98 4.01
CA THR A 55 0.39 -15.44 5.16
C THR A 55 1.51 -14.45 5.49
N THR A 56 2.25 -14.69 6.56
CA THR A 56 3.46 -13.92 6.85
C THR A 56 4.54 -14.06 5.77
N GLU A 57 4.56 -15.18 5.03
CA GLU A 57 5.45 -15.31 3.87
C GLU A 57 5.03 -14.40 2.72
N ASP A 58 3.73 -14.24 2.46
CA ASP A 58 3.23 -13.31 1.44
C ASP A 58 3.54 -11.86 1.81
N ALA A 59 3.39 -11.51 3.10
CA ALA A 59 3.79 -10.20 3.60
C ALA A 59 5.30 -9.96 3.48
N PHE A 60 6.12 -10.96 3.80
CA PHE A 60 7.57 -10.88 3.66
C PHE A 60 7.99 -10.70 2.21
N GLU A 61 7.41 -11.49 1.29
CA GLU A 61 7.71 -11.42 -0.13
C GLU A 61 7.30 -10.05 -0.70
N LEU A 62 6.05 -9.64 -0.48
CA LEU A 62 5.54 -8.35 -0.95
C LEU A 62 6.34 -7.17 -0.39
N GLY A 63 6.67 -7.21 0.90
CA GLY A 63 7.46 -6.18 1.56
C GLY A 63 8.85 -6.01 0.96
N ASN A 64 9.54 -7.12 0.68
CA ASN A 64 10.87 -7.10 0.06
C ASN A 64 10.82 -6.70 -1.42
N LEU A 65 9.80 -7.12 -2.18
CA LEU A 65 9.60 -6.65 -3.56
C LEU A 65 9.38 -5.13 -3.61
N LEU A 66 8.55 -4.60 -2.70
CA LEU A 66 8.36 -3.16 -2.55
C LEU A 66 9.66 -2.46 -2.20
N TYR A 67 10.45 -3.01 -1.27
CA TYR A 67 11.75 -2.45 -0.91
C TYR A 67 12.68 -2.39 -2.12
N ALA A 68 12.82 -3.49 -2.86
CA ALA A 68 13.66 -3.56 -4.05
C ALA A 68 13.22 -2.54 -5.12
N ARG A 69 11.91 -2.41 -5.32
CA ARG A 69 11.31 -1.46 -6.28
C ARG A 69 11.53 0.00 -5.90
N LEU A 70 11.55 0.30 -4.60
CA LEU A 70 11.64 1.64 -4.03
C LEU A 70 13.07 2.08 -3.68
N TYR A 71 14.01 1.15 -3.55
CA TYR A 71 15.39 1.46 -3.19
C TYR A 71 16.07 2.47 -4.13
N PRO A 72 15.95 2.38 -5.48
CA PRO A 72 16.48 3.41 -6.38
C PRO A 72 15.96 4.83 -6.09
N PHE A 73 14.68 4.98 -5.71
CA PHE A 73 14.13 6.30 -5.34
C PHE A 73 14.77 6.85 -4.07
N ALA A 74 15.07 5.97 -3.10
CA ALA A 74 15.75 6.36 -1.88
C ALA A 74 17.18 6.87 -2.16
N VAL A 75 17.90 6.22 -3.08
CA VAL A 75 19.22 6.68 -3.56
C VAL A 75 19.12 8.07 -4.22
N GLU A 76 18.01 8.35 -4.88
CA GLU A 76 17.69 9.67 -5.47
C GLU A 76 17.10 10.68 -4.47
N GLY A 77 17.16 10.39 -3.17
CA GLY A 77 16.72 11.32 -2.12
C GLY A 77 15.23 11.29 -1.80
N LYS A 78 14.52 10.23 -2.21
CA LYS A 78 13.09 10.01 -1.92
C LYS A 78 12.88 8.73 -1.10
N PRO A 79 13.32 8.69 0.17
CA PRO A 79 13.14 7.52 1.03
C PRO A 79 11.66 7.33 1.39
N THR A 80 11.26 6.09 1.65
CA THR A 80 9.87 5.70 1.92
C THR A 80 9.80 4.72 3.08
N VAL A 81 8.68 4.73 3.81
CA VAL A 81 8.31 3.65 4.73
C VAL A 81 7.39 2.67 4.00
N ILE A 82 7.59 1.38 4.26
CA ILE A 82 6.72 0.28 3.84
C ILE A 82 6.22 -0.38 5.12
N SER A 83 4.90 -0.56 5.25
CA SER A 83 4.29 -1.23 6.40
C SER A 83 3.18 -2.18 5.94
N ILE A 84 3.21 -3.41 6.44
CA ILE A 84 2.18 -4.41 6.19
C ILE A 84 1.71 -4.90 7.55
N SER A 85 0.41 -4.75 7.81
CA SER A 85 -0.22 -5.12 9.07
C SER A 85 -1.47 -5.96 8.85
N LEU A 86 -1.75 -6.85 9.80
CA LEU A 86 -3.01 -7.59 9.80
C LEU A 86 -4.18 -6.65 10.08
N ALA A 87 -5.35 -7.02 9.56
CA ALA A 87 -6.57 -6.24 9.74
C ALA A 87 -7.33 -6.60 11.03
N ASN A 88 -7.24 -7.87 11.45
CA ASN A 88 -7.93 -8.39 12.64
C ASN A 88 -7.23 -8.03 13.97
N SER A 89 -6.05 -7.42 13.91
CA SER A 89 -5.26 -6.99 15.06
C SER A 89 -4.45 -5.75 14.70
N SER A 90 -3.70 -5.18 15.64
CA SER A 90 -2.72 -4.13 15.36
C SER A 90 -1.33 -4.68 15.01
N GLN A 91 -1.19 -6.00 14.78
CA GLN A 91 0.10 -6.62 14.52
C GLN A 91 0.67 -6.19 13.17
N VAL A 92 1.83 -5.55 13.21
CA VAL A 92 2.67 -5.31 12.04
C VAL A 92 3.50 -6.57 11.79
N ILE A 93 3.42 -7.09 10.57
CA ILE A 93 4.08 -8.34 10.17
C ILE A 93 5.23 -8.10 9.19
N TYR A 94 5.31 -6.90 8.61
CA TYR A 94 6.48 -6.41 7.88
C TYR A 94 6.56 -4.89 8.02
N GLN A 95 7.75 -4.36 8.33
CA GLN A 95 8.00 -2.93 8.29
C GLN A 95 9.46 -2.66 7.93
N SER A 96 9.68 -1.73 7.02
CA SER A 96 11.02 -1.32 6.60
C SER A 96 11.01 0.11 6.06
N VAL A 97 12.18 0.74 6.07
CA VAL A 97 12.44 2.03 5.44
C VAL A 97 13.48 1.86 4.35
N THR A 98 13.29 2.50 3.19
CA THR A 98 14.12 2.23 2.00
C THR A 98 15.47 2.95 2.01
N GLY A 99 15.65 3.93 2.90
CA GLY A 99 16.90 4.68 3.03
C GLY A 99 16.84 5.74 4.12
N PRO A 100 17.95 6.47 4.34
CA PRO A 100 18.01 7.55 5.33
C PRO A 100 17.08 8.71 4.94
N GLY A 101 16.54 9.41 5.94
CA GLY A 101 15.67 10.58 5.76
C GLY A 101 14.19 10.35 6.08
N VAL A 102 13.77 9.12 6.36
CA VAL A 102 12.44 8.85 6.96
C VAL A 102 12.39 9.43 8.38
N THR A 103 11.25 10.01 8.75
CA THR A 103 11.04 10.71 10.03
C THR A 103 9.91 10.05 10.84
N PRO A 104 9.78 10.36 12.15
CA PRO A 104 8.65 9.85 12.95
C PRO A 104 7.26 10.19 12.40
N ASP A 105 7.11 11.27 11.62
CA ASP A 105 5.81 11.61 11.01
C ASP A 105 5.33 10.56 9.99
N ASN A 106 6.26 9.81 9.38
CA ASN A 106 5.91 8.71 8.48
C ASN A 106 5.06 7.63 9.19
N GLU A 107 5.28 7.39 10.49
CA GLU A 107 4.45 6.47 11.29
C GLU A 107 3.04 7.03 11.53
N SER A 108 2.91 8.37 11.65
CA SER A 108 1.62 9.05 11.71
C SER A 108 0.84 8.83 10.41
N TRP A 109 1.51 8.97 9.25
CA TRP A 109 0.92 8.66 7.95
C TRP A 109 0.50 7.19 7.84
N VAL A 110 1.34 6.25 8.28
CA VAL A 110 1.01 4.82 8.30
C VAL A 110 -0.25 4.57 9.12
N ARG A 111 -0.32 5.10 10.35
CA ARG A 111 -1.50 4.96 11.22
C ARG A 111 -2.76 5.54 10.57
N ARG A 112 -2.67 6.76 10.04
CA ARG A 112 -3.81 7.49 9.45
C ARG A 112 -4.35 6.81 8.20
N LYS A 113 -3.46 6.39 7.29
CA LYS A 113 -3.84 5.64 6.07
C LYS A 113 -4.45 4.28 6.45
N ARG A 114 -3.89 3.58 7.44
CA ARG A 114 -4.42 2.30 7.95
C ARG A 114 -5.84 2.44 8.49
N ASN A 115 -6.10 3.45 9.32
CA ASN A 115 -7.42 3.68 9.91
C ASN A 115 -8.49 3.92 8.85
N THR A 116 -8.16 4.65 7.78
CA THR A 116 -9.04 4.81 6.62
C THR A 116 -9.34 3.44 5.98
N VAL A 117 -8.32 2.65 5.67
CA VAL A 117 -8.54 1.34 5.03
C VAL A 117 -9.39 0.41 5.90
N LEU A 118 -9.10 0.33 7.20
CA LEU A 118 -9.86 -0.51 8.14
C LEU A 118 -11.34 -0.12 8.21
N ARG A 119 -11.62 1.18 8.27
CA ARG A 119 -12.99 1.67 8.43
C ARG A 119 -13.83 1.52 7.16
N PHE A 120 -13.23 1.72 5.99
CA PHE A 120 -13.98 1.83 4.73
C PHE A 120 -13.77 0.65 3.78
N GLY A 121 -12.79 -0.23 4.04
CA GLY A 121 -12.49 -1.37 3.18
C GLY A 121 -12.01 -0.99 1.77
N SER A 122 -11.61 0.26 1.57
CA SER A 122 -11.14 0.81 0.30
C SER A 122 -9.78 1.44 0.48
N SER A 123 -9.01 1.46 -0.61
CA SER A 123 -7.72 2.14 -0.68
C SER A 123 -7.86 3.62 -0.36
N THR A 124 -6.79 4.21 0.17
CA THR A 124 -6.79 5.66 0.44
C THR A 124 -6.81 6.49 -0.84
N TRP A 125 -6.31 5.96 -1.97
CA TRP A 125 -6.44 6.61 -3.29
C TRP A 125 -7.87 6.61 -3.81
N TYR A 126 -8.64 5.54 -3.57
CA TYR A 126 -10.07 5.55 -3.91
C TYR A 126 -10.83 6.58 -3.11
N MET A 127 -10.55 6.65 -1.80
CA MET A 127 -11.15 7.67 -0.93
C MET A 127 -10.70 9.08 -1.35
N HIS A 128 -9.43 9.26 -1.74
CA HIS A 128 -8.92 10.51 -2.29
C HIS A 128 -9.78 10.99 -3.46
N ASN A 129 -9.90 10.19 -4.51
CA ASN A 129 -10.60 10.57 -5.74
C ASN A 129 -12.10 10.75 -5.50
N LYS A 130 -12.70 9.93 -4.63
CA LYS A 130 -14.13 10.04 -4.28
C LYS A 130 -14.47 11.37 -3.62
N PHE A 131 -13.55 11.89 -2.81
CA PHE A 131 -13.70 13.18 -2.13
C PHE A 131 -12.93 14.32 -2.80
N LYS A 132 -12.26 14.06 -3.94
CA LYS A 132 -11.40 15.02 -4.64
C LYS A 132 -10.32 15.64 -3.73
N GLY A 133 -9.80 14.84 -2.80
CA GLY A 133 -8.83 15.28 -1.79
C GLY A 133 -9.40 16.13 -0.65
N ASP A 134 -10.72 16.33 -0.58
CA ASP A 134 -11.35 17.13 0.47
C ASP A 134 -11.57 16.31 1.76
N GLU A 135 -10.58 16.36 2.66
CA GLU A 135 -10.64 15.68 3.96
C GLU A 135 -11.73 16.26 4.88
N VAL A 136 -12.11 17.54 4.70
CA VAL A 136 -13.17 18.18 5.50
C VAL A 136 -14.53 17.59 5.11
N LYS A 137 -14.81 17.51 3.81
CA LYS A 137 -16.01 16.87 3.28
C LYS A 137 -16.06 15.39 3.60
N PHE A 138 -14.92 14.69 3.54
CA PHE A 138 -14.80 13.31 3.97
C PHE A 138 -15.17 13.15 5.45
N ALA A 139 -14.59 13.96 6.34
CA ALA A 139 -14.88 13.91 7.76
C ALA A 139 -16.35 14.20 8.07
N ALA A 140 -16.91 15.25 7.47
CA ALA A 140 -18.32 15.63 7.62
C ALA A 140 -19.26 14.52 7.12
N LYS A 141 -18.95 13.91 5.96
CA LYS A 141 -19.77 12.83 5.37
C LYS A 141 -19.85 11.60 6.26
N PHE A 142 -18.79 11.28 6.99
CA PHE A 142 -18.70 10.09 7.83
C PHE A 142 -18.78 10.38 9.33
N ALA A 143 -19.27 11.56 9.72
CA ALA A 143 -19.42 11.98 11.11
C ALA A 143 -18.14 11.75 11.95
N ILE A 144 -16.97 12.03 11.38
CA ILE A 144 -15.70 12.04 12.13
C ILE A 144 -15.67 13.33 12.96
N SER A 145 -15.65 13.19 14.29
CA SER A 145 -15.55 14.33 15.18
C SER A 145 -14.26 15.12 14.96
N ASP A 146 -14.27 16.41 15.30
CA ASP A 146 -13.10 17.26 15.14
C ASP A 146 -11.86 16.72 15.85
N SER A 147 -12.02 16.12 17.03
CA SER A 147 -10.95 15.47 17.79
C SER A 147 -10.32 14.26 17.10
N HIS A 148 -11.04 13.62 16.18
CA HIS A 148 -10.62 12.39 15.50
C HIS A 148 -10.26 12.59 14.01
N LYS A 149 -10.35 13.83 13.48
CA LYS A 149 -9.97 14.10 12.09
C LYS A 149 -8.51 13.72 11.79
N GLY A 150 -7.62 13.97 12.76
CA GLY A 150 -6.20 13.62 12.67
C GLY A 150 -5.90 12.12 12.66
N ASP A 151 -6.89 11.26 12.91
CA ASP A 151 -6.72 9.80 12.92
C ASP A 151 -6.87 9.17 11.54
N TYR A 152 -7.30 9.94 10.52
CA TYR A 152 -7.55 9.46 9.17
C TYR A 152 -6.74 10.25 8.15
N ALA A 153 -6.41 9.58 7.04
CA ALA A 153 -5.85 10.21 5.85
C ALA A 153 -6.45 9.56 4.60
N ILE A 154 -6.85 10.37 3.64
CA ILE A 154 -7.27 9.92 2.30
C ILE A 154 -6.24 10.29 1.24
N HIS A 155 -4.95 10.24 1.61
CA HIS A 155 -3.83 10.36 0.68
C HIS A 155 -3.39 8.97 0.24
N GLY A 156 -3.18 8.78 -1.07
CA GLY A 156 -2.80 7.50 -1.68
C GLY A 156 -1.60 6.82 -1.02
N GLY A 157 -1.52 5.49 -1.15
CA GLY A 157 -0.47 4.68 -0.54
C GLY A 157 -0.92 3.69 0.52
N ALA A 158 -2.20 3.35 0.59
CA ALA A 158 -2.65 2.20 1.37
C ALA A 158 -3.71 1.40 0.62
N ILE A 159 -3.49 0.09 0.50
CA ILE A 159 -4.36 -0.83 -0.24
C ILE A 159 -4.77 -2.00 0.67
N PRO A 160 -6.08 -2.29 0.81
CA PRO A 160 -6.56 -3.47 1.51
C PRO A 160 -6.30 -4.76 0.71
N ILE A 161 -5.86 -5.79 1.43
CA ILE A 161 -5.73 -7.16 0.95
C ILE A 161 -6.90 -8.00 1.47
N ARG A 162 -7.49 -8.78 0.57
CA ARG A 162 -8.58 -9.74 0.83
C ARG A 162 -8.11 -11.14 0.46
N VAL A 163 -8.78 -12.16 0.98
CA VAL A 163 -8.54 -13.56 0.60
C VAL A 163 -9.86 -14.17 0.12
N GLN A 164 -9.81 -14.95 -0.96
CA GLN A 164 -10.99 -15.62 -1.50
C GLN A 164 -11.67 -16.47 -0.41
N GLY A 165 -12.98 -16.32 -0.27
CA GLY A 165 -13.77 -17.06 0.73
C GLY A 165 -13.72 -16.49 2.16
N VAL A 166 -12.91 -15.46 2.42
CA VAL A 166 -12.88 -14.74 3.69
C VAL A 166 -13.66 -13.44 3.54
N GLU A 167 -14.60 -13.19 4.46
CA GLU A 167 -15.32 -11.92 4.49
C GLU A 167 -14.45 -10.82 5.12
N GLY A 168 -14.38 -9.66 4.46
CA GLY A 168 -13.60 -8.51 4.92
C GLY A 168 -12.16 -8.50 4.41
N ILE A 169 -11.39 -7.55 4.94
CA ILE A 169 -9.96 -7.39 4.63
C ILE A 169 -9.14 -8.19 5.64
N VAL A 170 -8.04 -8.80 5.20
CA VAL A 170 -7.15 -9.61 6.05
C VAL A 170 -5.87 -8.87 6.41
N ALA A 171 -5.43 -7.95 5.56
CA ALA A 171 -4.24 -7.14 5.77
C ALA A 171 -4.32 -5.80 5.04
N ILE A 172 -3.41 -4.89 5.40
CA ILE A 172 -3.27 -3.57 4.79
C ILE A 172 -1.80 -3.40 4.41
N VAL A 173 -1.55 -3.05 3.15
CA VAL A 173 -0.22 -2.72 2.63
C VAL A 173 -0.14 -1.22 2.47
N ILE A 174 0.92 -0.61 3.01
CA ILE A 174 1.10 0.83 3.07
C ILE A 174 2.50 1.19 2.56
N VAL A 175 2.55 2.20 1.70
CA VAL A 175 3.76 2.92 1.32
C VAL A 175 3.55 4.40 1.63
N SER A 176 4.57 5.05 2.18
CA SER A 176 4.52 6.49 2.43
C SER A 176 5.89 7.15 2.25
N GLY A 177 5.96 8.15 1.40
CA GLY A 177 7.14 9.01 1.22
C GLY A 177 7.33 9.57 -0.18
N LEU A 178 6.58 9.07 -1.18
CA LEU A 178 6.55 9.63 -2.53
C LEU A 178 5.36 10.58 -2.71
N LYS A 179 5.08 10.98 -3.95
CA LYS A 179 3.77 11.56 -4.28
C LYS A 179 2.69 10.51 -4.04
N GLN A 180 1.52 10.94 -3.60
CA GLN A 180 0.44 10.03 -3.20
C GLN A 180 -0.02 9.05 -4.30
N ASP A 181 0.06 9.44 -5.57
CA ASP A 181 -0.25 8.58 -6.71
C ASP A 181 0.86 7.56 -6.98
N GLU A 182 2.12 7.93 -6.73
CA GLU A 182 3.27 7.01 -6.77
C GLU A 182 3.24 6.01 -5.59
N ASP A 183 2.92 6.47 -4.37
CA ASP A 183 2.77 5.59 -3.20
C ASP A 183 1.70 4.51 -3.44
N HIS A 184 0.56 4.87 -4.06
CA HIS A 184 -0.48 3.89 -4.41
C HIS A 184 -0.06 3.04 -5.61
N GLY A 185 0.47 3.68 -6.65
CA GLY A 185 0.86 3.04 -7.90
C GLY A 185 1.88 1.93 -7.70
N VAL A 186 2.89 2.14 -6.84
CA VAL A 186 3.94 1.13 -6.60
C VAL A 186 3.39 -0.14 -5.94
N ILE A 187 2.42 -0.01 -5.04
CA ILE A 187 1.77 -1.18 -4.41
C ILE A 187 1.00 -1.97 -5.46
N ALA A 188 0.22 -1.28 -6.29
CA ALA A 188 -0.56 -1.93 -7.34
C ALA A 188 0.35 -2.58 -8.40
N ASP A 189 1.39 -1.87 -8.84
CA ASP A 189 2.38 -2.35 -9.81
C ASP A 189 3.11 -3.61 -9.31
N VAL A 190 3.61 -3.59 -8.07
CA VAL A 190 4.31 -4.75 -7.51
C VAL A 190 3.39 -5.96 -7.40
N ILE A 191 2.15 -5.81 -6.91
CA ILE A 191 1.22 -6.95 -6.81
C ILE A 191 0.90 -7.51 -8.20
N LYS A 192 0.59 -6.64 -9.18
CA LYS A 192 0.19 -7.09 -10.53
C LYS A 192 1.30 -7.81 -11.30
N ASN A 193 2.56 -7.55 -10.98
CA ASN A 193 3.70 -8.17 -11.65
C ASN A 193 4.23 -9.43 -10.93
N ASN A 194 3.80 -9.69 -9.70
CA ASN A 194 4.32 -10.80 -8.87
C ASN A 194 3.22 -11.75 -8.36
N TRP A 195 1.96 -11.43 -8.64
CA TRP A 195 0.84 -12.33 -8.47
C TRP A 195 0.10 -12.46 -9.81
N GLU A 196 -0.41 -13.66 -10.11
CA GLU A 196 -1.15 -13.99 -11.33
C GLU A 196 -2.66 -14.12 -11.09
#